data_AF-A0A4Q0YQB6-F1
#
_entry.id   AF-A0A4Q0YQB6-F1
#
_cell.length_a   1.000
_cell.length_b   1.000
_cell.length_c   1.000
_cell.angle_alpha   90.00
_cell.angle_beta   90.00
_cell.angle_gamma   90.00
#
_symmetry.space_group_name_H-M   'P 1'
#
loop_
_entity.id
_entity.type
_entity.pdbx_description
1 polymer ?
#
loop_
_entity_poly.entity_id
_entity_poly.type
_entity_poly.pdbx_seq_one_letter_code
_entity_poly.pdbx_strand_id
1 'polypeptide(L)'
;MIFDVALVLSALLCSLVSGLLLSYAILVMPGIKSFDDKNFIKTFQVTDRIIQNNHPLFMMIWLGSAISVIVSMIIASTNCTVSISI
;
A
#
# COMPACT_ATOMS: atom_id res chain seq x y z
N MET A 1 -11.03 -14.93 16.80
CA MET A 1 -9.64 -15.41 16.58
C MET A 1 -9.17 -15.23 15.15
N ILE A 2 -9.74 -15.91 14.13
CA ILE A 2 -9.26 -15.74 12.73
C ILE A 2 -9.50 -14.31 12.19
N PHE A 3 -10.60 -13.68 12.62
CA PHE A 3 -10.96 -12.31 12.26
C PHE A 3 -10.00 -11.28 12.85
N ASP A 4 -9.68 -11.41 14.14
CA ASP A 4 -8.74 -10.50 14.83
C ASP A 4 -7.36 -10.54 14.19
N VAL A 5 -6.87 -11.73 13.86
CA VAL A 5 -5.59 -11.92 13.17
C VAL A 5 -5.61 -11.29 11.78
N ALA A 6 -6.68 -11.49 10.99
CA ALA A 6 -6.82 -10.87 9.67
C ALA A 6 -6.84 -9.34 9.74
N LEU A 7 -7.48 -8.77 10.76
CA LEU A 7 -7.61 -7.33 10.94
C LEU A 7 -6.26 -6.70 11.36
N VAL A 8 -5.54 -7.34 12.29
CA VAL A 8 -4.18 -6.93 12.68
C VAL A 8 -3.22 -7.01 11.49
N LEU A 9 -3.26 -8.10 10.73
CA LEU A 9 -2.40 -8.28 9.56
C LEU A 9 -2.66 -7.21 8.49
N SER A 10 -3.94 -6.90 8.25
CA SER A 10 -4.33 -5.84 7.30
C SER A 10 -3.90 -4.45 7.77
N ALA A 11 -4.04 -4.15 9.07
CA ALA A 11 -3.59 -2.87 9.62
C ALA A 11 -2.05 -2.72 9.51
N LEU A 12 -1.30 -3.79 9.78
CA LEU A 12 0.16 -3.81 9.65
C LEU A 12 0.61 -3.62 8.20
N LEU A 13 0.03 -4.36 7.25
CA LEU A 13 0.35 -4.23 5.82
C LEU A 13 0.03 -2.82 5.30
N CYS A 14 -1.11 -2.25 5.70
CA CYS A 14 -1.50 -0.90 5.32
C CYS A 14 -0.55 0.16 5.90
N SER A 15 -0.19 0.04 7.19
CA SER A 15 0.77 0.94 7.84
C SER A 15 2.15 0.87 7.18
N LEU A 16 2.60 -0.33 6.78
CA LEU A 16 3.87 -0.53 6.07
C LEU A 16 3.88 0.17 4.70
N VAL A 17 2.82 -0.01 3.91
CA VAL A 17 2.66 0.68 2.61
C VAL A 17 2.69 2.19 2.79
N SER A 18 1.95 2.70 3.79
CA SER A 18 1.91 4.13 4.10
C SER A 18 3.28 4.69 4.48
N GLY A 19 4.05 3.97 5.31
CA GLY A 19 5.40 4.37 5.72
C GLY A 19 6.41 4.42 4.56
N LEU A 20 6.30 3.51 3.59
CA LEU A 20 7.13 3.51 2.38
C LEU A 20 6.82 4.73 1.49
N LEU A 21 5.53 5.03 1.28
CA LEU A 21 5.10 6.22 0.52
C LEU A 21 5.53 7.52 1.20
N LEU A 22 5.42 7.58 2.53
CA LEU A 22 5.84 8.73 3.32
C LEU A 22 7.37 8.95 3.26
N SER A 23 8.14 7.87 3.35
CA SER A 23 9.60 7.93 3.20
C SER A 23 10.00 8.40 1.80
N TYR A 24 9.30 7.96 0.76
CA TYR A 24 9.50 8.46 -0.60
C TYR A 24 9.22 9.96 -0.70
N ALA A 25 8.09 10.43 -0.17
CA ALA A 25 7.74 11.84 -0.19
C ALA A 25 8.73 12.72 0.59
N ILE A 26 9.24 12.27 1.74
CA ILE A 26 10.11 13.07 2.60
C ILE A 26 11.58 12.99 2.22
N LEU A 27 12.06 11.88 1.67
CA LEU A 27 13.49 11.71 1.31
C LEU A 27 13.74 11.94 -0.18
N VAL A 28 12.90 11.39 -1.05
CA VAL A 28 13.14 11.43 -2.49
C VAL A 28 12.79 12.80 -3.07
N MET A 29 11.58 13.33 -2.84
CA MET A 29 11.18 14.63 -3.41
C MET A 29 12.10 15.81 -3.05
N PRO A 30 12.56 16.01 -1.80
CA PRO A 30 13.53 17.06 -1.53
C PRO A 30 14.94 16.72 -2.00
N GLY A 31 15.30 15.43 -2.12
CA GLY A 31 16.61 15.00 -2.65
C GLY A 31 16.82 15.39 -4.11
N ILE A 32 15.78 15.29 -4.94
CA ILE A 32 15.82 15.69 -6.36
C ILE A 32 15.55 17.19 -6.59
N LYS A 33 15.10 17.94 -5.58
CA LYS A 33 14.82 19.39 -5.68
C LYS A 33 16.07 20.24 -6.02
N SER A 34 17.27 19.70 -5.85
CA SER A 34 18.53 20.40 -6.18
C SER A 34 18.82 20.49 -7.69
N PHE A 35 18.05 19.79 -8.53
CA PHE A 35 18.19 19.81 -9.99
C PHE A 35 17.28 20.86 -10.65
N ASP A 36 17.73 21.45 -11.76
CA ASP A 36 16.93 22.29 -12.66
C ASP A 36 15.55 21.65 -12.96
N ASP A 37 14.47 22.43 -13.00
CA ASP A 37 13.08 21.92 -13.09
C ASP A 37 12.89 20.88 -14.20
N LYS A 38 13.63 21.01 -15.31
CA LYS A 38 13.55 20.08 -16.45
C LYS A 38 14.19 18.72 -16.15
N ASN A 39 15.23 18.70 -15.32
CA ASN A 39 15.91 17.49 -14.86
C ASN A 39 15.18 16.87 -13.66
N PHE A 40 14.53 17.68 -12.81
CA PHE A 40 13.62 17.20 -11.77
C PHE A 40 12.48 16.38 -12.38
N ILE A 41 11.75 16.95 -13.35
CA ILE A 41 10.61 16.29 -13.99
C ILE A 41 11.04 15.01 -14.74
N LYS A 42 12.20 15.01 -15.41
CA LYS A 42 12.72 13.81 -16.08
C LYS A 42 13.07 12.70 -15.09
N THR A 43 13.73 13.04 -13.98
CA THR A 43 14.12 12.05 -12.96
C THR A 43 12.88 11.49 -12.26
N PHE A 44 11.89 12.35 -12.00
CA PHE A 44 10.59 11.94 -11.48
C PHE A 44 9.85 11.01 -12.46
N GLN A 45 9.79 11.36 -13.75
CA GLN A 45 9.18 10.51 -14.79
C GLN A 45 9.88 9.15 -14.96
N VAL A 46 11.21 9.10 -14.89
CA VAL A 46 11.94 7.82 -14.98
C VAL A 46 11.64 6.96 -13.76
N THR A 47 11.61 7.55 -12.57
CA THR A 47 11.29 6.84 -11.32
C THR A 47 9.84 6.34 -11.32
N ASP A 48 8.88 7.20 -11.66
CA ASP A 48 7.47 6.81 -11.75
C ASP A 48 7.21 5.82 -12.88
N ARG A 49 7.94 5.90 -14.01
CA ARG A 49 7.83 4.91 -15.08
C ARG A 49 8.28 3.53 -14.60
N ILE A 50 9.31 3.43 -13.75
CA ILE A 50 9.72 2.15 -13.16
C ILE A 50 8.62 1.59 -12.24
N ILE A 51 7.97 2.44 -11.45
CA ILE A 51 6.87 2.05 -10.56
C ILE A 51 5.62 1.65 -11.37
N GLN A 52 5.26 2.42 -12.42
CA GLN A 52 4.12 2.16 -13.31
C GLN A 52 4.32 0.95 -14.23
N ASN A 53 5.56 0.52 -14.49
CA ASN A 53 5.84 -0.65 -15.32
C ASN A 53 5.63 -1.98 -14.58
N ASN A 54 4.63 -2.07 -13.70
CA ASN A 54 4.30 -3.24 -12.87
C ASN A 54 5.51 -3.81 -12.13
N HIS A 55 6.31 -2.96 -11.47
CA HIS A 55 7.46 -3.47 -10.71
C HIS A 55 6.95 -4.51 -9.69
N PRO A 56 7.35 -5.79 -9.81
CA PRO A 56 6.65 -6.92 -9.17
C PRO A 56 6.67 -6.81 -7.64
N LEU A 57 7.69 -6.16 -7.07
CA LEU A 57 7.77 -5.87 -5.64
C LEU A 57 6.74 -4.84 -5.17
N PHE A 58 6.52 -3.76 -5.93
CA PHE A 58 5.52 -2.74 -5.59
C PHE A 58 4.11 -3.33 -5.70
N MET A 59 3.87 -4.08 -6.77
CA MET A 59 2.62 -4.82 -6.96
C MET A 59 2.41 -5.87 -5.86
N MET A 60 3.43 -6.62 -5.42
CA MET A 60 3.29 -7.59 -4.31
C MET A 60 2.91 -6.92 -2.99
N ILE A 61 3.55 -5.80 -2.64
CA ILE A 61 3.29 -5.05 -1.41
C ILE A 61 1.91 -4.40 -1.45
N TRP A 62 1.52 -3.84 -2.59
CA TRP A 62 0.24 -3.19 -2.78
C TRP A 62 -0.93 -4.19 -2.88
N LEU A 63 -0.79 -5.25 -3.69
CA LEU A 63 -1.79 -6.34 -3.74
C LEU A 63 -1.92 -7.01 -2.39
N GLY A 64 -0.83 -7.22 -1.65
CA GLY A 64 -0.88 -7.82 -0.32
C GLY A 64 -1.81 -7.06 0.64
N SER A 65 -1.70 -5.73 0.67
CA SER A 65 -2.59 -4.87 1.47
C SER A 65 -4.01 -4.80 0.93
N ALA A 66 -4.20 -4.74 -0.39
CA ALA A 66 -5.54 -4.70 -0.98
C ALA A 66 -6.30 -6.01 -0.72
N ILE A 67 -5.61 -7.15 -0.87
CA ILE A 67 -6.15 -8.48 -0.63
C ILE A 67 -6.45 -8.66 0.86
N SER A 68 -5.58 -8.22 1.78
CA SER A 68 -5.84 -8.36 3.22
C SER A 68 -7.10 -7.59 3.66
N VAL A 69 -7.32 -6.39 3.12
CA VAL A 69 -8.52 -5.59 3.39
C VAL A 69 -9.77 -6.30 2.86
N ILE A 70 -9.74 -6.78 1.62
CA ILE A 70 -10.88 -7.49 1.00
C ILE A 70 -11.22 -8.76 1.78
N VAL A 71 -10.21 -9.54 2.17
CA VAL A 71 -10.39 -10.76 2.98
C VAL A 71 -10.97 -10.42 4.34
N SER A 72 -10.51 -9.35 5.00
CA SER A 72 -11.07 -8.92 6.30
C SER A 72 -12.54 -8.51 6.19
N MET A 73 -12.94 -7.87 5.09
CA MET A 73 -14.33 -7.47 4.83
C MET A 73 -15.27 -8.66 4.60
N ILE A 74 -14.80 -9.69 3.90
CA ILE A 74 -15.56 -10.92 3.65
C ILE A 74 -15.72 -11.75 4.94
N ILE A 75 -14.67 -11.82 5.77
CA ILE A 75 -14.74 -12.49 7.07
C ILE A 75 -15.67 -11.71 8.01
N ALA A 76 -15.68 -10.38 7.97
CA ALA A 76 -16.60 -9.56 8.77
C ALA A 76 -18.08 -9.82 8.40
N SER A 77 -18.41 -9.86 7.11
CA SER A 77 -19.80 -10.04 6.66
C SER A 77 -20.37 -11.41 7.02
N THR A 78 -19.55 -12.46 6.97
CA THR A 78 -19.95 -13.83 7.34
C THR A 78 -20.13 -14.02 8.86
N ASN A 79 -19.37 -13.31 9.70
CA ASN A 79 -19.60 -13.30 11.15
C ASN A 79 -20.88 -12.52 11.52
N CYS A 80 -21.21 -11.45 10.78
CA CYS A 80 -22.42 -10.66 10.99
C CYS A 80 -23.70 -11.47 10.72
N THR A 81 -23.73 -12.29 9.65
CA THR A 81 -24.89 -13.14 9.34
C THR A 81 -25.09 -14.30 10.32
N VAL A 82 -24.02 -14.87 10.89
CA VAL A 82 -24.12 -15.92 11.92
C VAL A 82 -24.68 -15.38 13.24
N SER A 83 -24.39 -14.12 13.59
CA SER A 83 -24.87 -13.47 14.82
C SER A 83 -26.36 -13.09 14.79
N ILE A 84 -26.96 -12.96 13.60
CA ILE A 84 -28.38 -12.60 13.39
C ILE A 84 -29.27 -13.85 13.30
N SER A 85 -28.67 -15.03 13.16
CA SER A 85 -29.37 -16.31 12.95
C SER A 85 -29.41 -17.21 14.22
N ILE A 86 -29.02 -16.68 15.39
CA ILE A 86 -29.09 -17.31 16.72
C ILE A 86 -29.95 -16.40 17.61
#